data_AF-C5EA47-F1
#
_entry.id   AF-C5EA47-F1
#
_cell.length_a   1.000
_cell.length_b   1.000
_cell.length_c   1.000
_cell.angle_alpha   90.00
_cell.angle_beta   90.00
_cell.angle_gamma   90.00
#
_symmetry.space_group_name_H-M   'P 1'
#
loop_
_entity.id
_entity.type
_entity.pdbx_description
1 polymer ?
#
loop_
_entity_poly.entity_id
_entity_poly.type
_entity_poly.pdbx_seq_one_letter_code
_entity_poly.pdbx_strand_id
1 'polypeptide(L)' 'MLAYWRDAAQWAKAHPADGDAGMWRVENAAARLAADRLHAMGLPVAIAYAEPEA' A
#
# COMPACT_ATOMS: atom_id res chain seq x y z
N MET A 1 -4.95 -9.87 -1.19
CA MET A 1 -3.61 -9.48 -0.74
C MET A 1 -3.55 -7.96 -0.76
N LEU A 2 -3.09 -7.33 0.31
CA LEU A 2 -2.95 -5.88 0.42
C LEU A 2 -1.50 -5.49 0.14
N ALA A 3 -1.31 -4.47 -0.68
CA ALA A 3 0.03 -3.97 -1.05
C ALA A 3 0.47 -2.86 -0.10
N TYR A 4 1.75 -2.87 0.24
CA TYR A 4 2.38 -1.90 1.13
C TYR A 4 3.63 -1.31 0.48
N TRP A 5 3.77 0.00 0.49
CA TRP A 5 4.93 0.71 -0.05
C TRP A 5 6.04 0.80 0.99
N ARG A 6 7.26 0.41 0.62
CA ARG A 6 8.42 0.50 1.53
C ARG A 6 8.86 1.94 1.73
N ASP A 7 8.86 2.71 0.65
CA ASP A 7 9.31 4.08 0.61
C ASP A 7 8.62 4.88 -0.49
N ALA A 8 8.81 6.20 -0.44
CA ALA A 8 8.23 7.13 -1.40
C ALA A 8 8.79 6.95 -2.82
N ALA A 9 10.01 6.44 -2.99
CA ALA A 9 10.66 6.30 -4.29
C ALA A 9 10.04 5.14 -5.09
N GLN A 10 9.75 4.01 -4.43
CA GLN A 10 9.02 2.90 -5.04
C GLN A 10 7.61 3.32 -5.44
N TRP A 11 6.93 4.07 -4.59
CA TRP A 11 5.60 4.60 -4.91
C TRP A 11 5.63 5.56 -6.09
N ALA A 12 6.57 6.51 -6.10
CA ALA A 12 6.72 7.47 -7.19
C ALA A 12 7.11 6.79 -8.52
N LYS A 13 7.89 5.69 -8.48
CA LYS A 13 8.17 4.90 -9.67
C LYS A 13 6.91 4.27 -10.26
N ALA A 14 6.00 3.79 -9.42
CA ALA A 14 4.73 3.22 -9.85
C ALA A 14 3.71 4.28 -10.28
N HIS A 15 3.83 5.50 -9.75
CA HIS A 15 2.93 6.62 -9.98
C HIS A 15 3.68 7.84 -10.56
N PRO A 16 4.31 7.72 -11.75
CA PRO A 16 5.17 8.77 -12.29
C PRO A 16 4.39 10.04 -12.68
N ALA A 17 3.08 9.95 -12.84
CA ALA A 17 2.21 11.08 -13.16
C ALA A 17 1.73 11.85 -11.92
N ASP A 18 1.93 11.29 -10.72
CA ASP A 18 1.43 11.88 -9.48
C ASP A 18 2.50 12.78 -8.83
N GLY A 19 2.13 14.04 -8.59
CA GLY A 19 3.04 15.06 -8.07
C GLY A 19 3.26 15.04 -6.56
N ASP A 20 2.49 14.24 -5.81
CA ASP A 20 2.60 14.16 -4.35
C ASP A 20 3.20 12.83 -3.89
N ALA A 21 4.52 12.81 -3.78
CA ALA A 21 5.27 11.70 -3.22
C ALA A 21 4.97 11.42 -1.72
N GLY A 22 4.03 12.13 -1.08
CA GLY A 22 3.49 11.83 0.24
C GLY A 22 2.35 10.80 0.25
N MET A 23 1.72 10.55 -0.89
CA MET A 23 0.53 9.70 -1.03
C MET A 23 0.75 8.23 -0.65
N TRP A 24 1.98 7.72 -0.77
CA TRP A 24 2.32 6.36 -0.30
C TRP A 24 1.97 6.11 1.17
N ARG A 25 2.04 7.15 2.03
CA ARG A 25 1.65 7.04 3.45
C ARG A 25 0.15 6.86 3.60
N VAL A 26 -0.63 7.55 2.77
CA VAL A 26 -2.10 7.48 2.77
C VAL A 26 -2.53 6.10 2.31
N GLU A 27 -1.94 5.59 1.22
CA GLU A 27 -2.20 4.23 0.73
C GLU A 27 -1.82 3.16 1.76
N ASN A 28 -0.67 3.32 2.42
CA ASN A 28 -0.26 2.41 3.49
C ASN A 28 -1.21 2.44 4.69
N ALA A 29 -1.72 3.62 5.06
CA ALA A 29 -2.73 3.74 6.11
C ALA A 29 -4.05 3.07 5.70
N ALA A 30 -4.47 3.24 4.45
CA ALA A 30 -5.65 2.57 3.91
C ALA A 30 -5.49 1.04 3.89
N ALA A 31 -4.32 0.54 3.51
CA ALA A 31 -4.01 -0.89 3.55
C ALA A 31 -4.08 -1.44 4.98
N ARG A 32 -3.56 -0.72 5.99
CA ARG A 32 -3.67 -1.12 7.39
C ARG A 32 -5.13 -1.14 7.87
N LEU A 33 -5.90 -0.10 7.55
CA LEU A 33 -7.32 -0.04 7.90
C LEU A 33 -8.12 -1.19 7.27
N ALA A 34 -7.84 -1.52 6.01
CA ALA A 34 -8.46 -2.66 5.34
C ALA A 34 -8.06 -3.98 6.00
N ALA A 35 -6.79 -4.15 6.38
CA ALA A 35 -6.32 -5.33 7.09
C ALA A 35 -7.05 -5.52 8.43
N ASP A 36 -7.16 -4.45 9.22
CA ASP A 36 -7.86 -4.47 10.51
C ASP A 36 -9.34 -4.83 10.33
N ARG A 37 -9.99 -4.26 9.31
CA ARG A 37 -11.40 -4.55 8.98
C ARG A 37 -11.60 -6.01 8.57
N LEU A 38 -10.73 -6.55 7.71
CA LEU A 38 -10.79 -7.95 7.25
C LEU A 38 -10.54 -8.91 8.42
N HIS A 39 -9.56 -8.60 9.26
CA HIS A 39 -9.26 -9.37 10.46
C HIS A 39 -10.46 -9.43 11.42
N ALA A 40 -11.12 -8.30 11.66
CA ALA A 40 -12.33 -8.24 12.50
C ALA A 40 -13.51 -9.05 11.95
N MET A 41 -13.54 -9.30 10.63
CA MET A 41 -14.54 -10.18 9.99
C MET A 41 -14.12 -11.66 9.96
N GLY A 42 -12.97 -12.01 10.54
CA GLY A 42 -12.43 -13.39 10.50
C GLY A 42 -11.92 -13.81 9.12
N LEU A 43 -11.72 -12.87 8.21
CA LEU A 43 -11.21 -13.16 6.87
C LEU A 43 -9.69 -13.22 6.88
N PRO A 44 -9.07 -14.22 6.22
CA PRO A 44 -7.62 -14.27 6.10
C PRO A 44 -7.12 -13.07 5.29
N VAL A 45 -6.11 -12.37 5.80
CA VAL A 45 -5.46 -11.25 5.12
C VAL A 45 -3.98 -11.55 4.94
N ALA A 46 -3.47 -11.27 3.74
CA ALA A 46 -2.05 -11.31 3.43
C ALA A 46 -1.62 -9.89 3.01
N ILE A 47 -0.57 -9.38 3.66
CA ILE A 47 0.07 -8.10 3.33
C ILE A 47 1.42 -8.40 2.70
N ALA A 48 1.71 -7.77 1.57
CA ALA A 48 2.99 -7.89 0.88
C ALA A 48 3.52 -6.51 0.49
N TYR A 49 4.83 -6.41 0.28
CA TYR A 49 5.40 -5.20 -0.28
C TYR A 49 5.00 -5.07 -1.75
N ALA A 50 4.72 -3.84 -2.17
CA ALA A 50 4.51 -3.53 -3.57
C ALA A 50 5.81 -3.80 -4.35
N GLU A 51 5.66 -4.42 -5.52
CA GLU A 51 6.75 -4.68 -6.46
C GLU A 51 6.46 -3.87 -7.73
N PRO A 52 6.96 -2.63 -7.83
CA PRO A 52 6.80 -1.85 -9.05
C PRO A 52 7.58 -2.49 -10.20
N GLU A 53 6.96 -2.61 -11.37
CA GLU A 53 7.62 -3.15 -12.56
C GLU A 53 8.91 -2.37 -12.87
N ALA A 54 9.89 -3.11 -13.42
CA ALA A 54 11.27 -2.65 -13.62
C ALA A 54 11.37 -1.53 -14.66
#